data_AF-A0A8S2Z882-F1
#
_entry.id   AF-A0A8S2Z882-F1
#
_cell.length_a   1.000
_cell.length_b   1.000
_cell.length_c   1.000
_cell.angle_alpha   90.00
_cell.angle_beta   90.00
_cell.angle_gamma   90.00
#
_symmetry.space_group_name_H-M   'P 1'
#
loop_
_entity.id
_entity.type
_entity.pdbx_description
1 polymer ?
#
loop_
_entity_poly.entity_id
_entity_poly.type
_entity_poly.pdbx_seq_one_letter_code
_entity_poly.pdbx_strand_id
1 'polypeptide(L)' 'SYLYGMYAFGLGETNMIERAEKEARFALEMNPHDAWATHALAHAIEYAGETSKGIDILKETYQDWTTCDLIKPHIDWHWA' A
#
# COMPACT_ATOMS: atom_id res chain seq x y z
N SER A 1 12.09 -1.80 0.92
CA SER A 1 13.10 -0.93 0.29
C SER A 1 12.36 0.32 -0.15
N TYR A 2 12.55 1.43 0.55
CA TYR A 2 11.69 2.62 0.48
C TYR A 2 11.50 3.22 -0.93
N LEU A 3 12.45 3.00 -1.85
CA LEU A 3 12.41 3.59 -3.19
C LEU A 3 11.18 3.16 -3.99
N TYR A 4 10.89 1.85 -4.04
CA TYR A 4 9.77 1.34 -4.82
C TYR A 4 8.42 1.66 -4.17
N GLY A 5 8.33 1.62 -2.84
CA GLY A 5 7.13 2.05 -2.11
C GLY A 5 6.80 3.53 -2.36
N MET A 6 7.78 4.41 -2.25
CA MET A 6 7.61 5.84 -2.56
C MET A 6 7.32 6.10 -4.05
N TYR A 7 7.90 5.31 -4.94
CA TYR A 7 7.61 5.40 -6.37
C TYR A 7 6.17 4.99 -6.67
N ALA A 8 5.69 3.89 -6.08
CA ALA A 8 4.31 3.44 -6.18
C ALA A 8 3.33 4.50 -5.64
N PHE A 9 3.65 5.10 -4.49
CA PHE A 9 2.87 6.22 -3.95
C PHE A 9 2.78 7.39 -4.94
N GLY A 10 3.91 7.87 -5.47
CA GLY A 10 3.89 8.96 -6.45
C GLY A 10 3.12 8.64 -7.74
N LEU A 11 3.15 7.38 -8.19
CA LEU A 11 2.31 6.92 -9.31
C LEU A 11 0.82 6.98 -8.96
N GLY A 12 0.46 6.58 -7.73
CA GLY A 12 -0.92 6.65 -7.23
C GLY A 12 -1.44 8.09 -7.20
N GLU A 13 -0.69 9.00 -6.59
CA GLU A 13 -1.01 10.43 -6.50
C GLU A 13 -1.10 11.13 -7.87
N THR A 14 -0.53 10.53 -8.93
CA THR A 14 -0.59 11.02 -10.31
C THR A 14 -1.56 10.21 -11.19
N ASN A 15 -2.48 9.47 -10.58
CA ASN A 15 -3.55 8.72 -11.24
C ASN A 15 -3.05 7.59 -12.17
N MET A 16 -1.82 7.11 -11.98
CA MET A 16 -1.24 5.97 -12.69
C MET A 16 -1.47 4.67 -11.89
N ILE A 17 -2.73 4.40 -11.54
CA ILE A 17 -3.12 3.40 -10.54
C ILE A 17 -2.61 1.99 -10.84
N GLU A 18 -2.76 1.51 -12.09
CA GLU A 18 -2.28 0.18 -12.47
C GLU A 18 -0.77 0.02 -12.28
N ARG A 19 -0.01 1.09 -12.54
CA ARG A 19 1.44 1.09 -12.31
C ARG A 19 1.77 1.18 -10.84
N ALA A 20 1.03 1.98 -10.07
CA ALA A 20 1.17 2.08 -8.63
C ALA A 20 1.00 0.69 -7.97
N GLU A 21 -0.05 -0.05 -8.34
CA GLU A 21 -0.28 -1.40 -7.84
C GLU A 21 0.89 -2.33 -8.16
N LYS A 22 1.34 -2.34 -9.43
CA LYS A 22 2.43 -3.21 -9.86
C LYS A 22 3.72 -2.95 -9.08
N GLU A 23 4.10 -1.68 -8.94
CA GLU A 23 5.33 -1.30 -8.23
C GLU A 23 5.20 -1.53 -6.71
N ALA A 24 4.01 -1.34 -6.14
CA ALA A 24 3.74 -1.64 -4.74
C ALA A 24 3.86 -3.14 -4.45
N ARG A 25 3.28 -4.01 -5.29
CA ARG A 25 3.40 -5.46 -5.17
C ARG A 25 4.86 -5.89 -5.26
N PHE A 26 5.60 -5.36 -6.24
CA PHE A 26 7.03 -5.63 -6.38
C PHE A 26 7.82 -5.18 -5.13
N ALA A 27 7.52 -4.00 -4.59
CA ALA A 27 8.16 -3.52 -3.37
C ALA A 27 7.90 -4.44 -2.16
N LEU A 28 6.68 -4.97 -2.03
CA LEU A 28 6.28 -5.89 -0.95
C LEU A 28 6.88 -7.29 -1.13
N GLU A 29 7.03 -7.78 -2.36
CA GLU A 29 7.79 -9.02 -2.64
C GLU A 29 9.25 -8.89 -2.19
N MET A 30 9.86 -7.72 -2.38
CA MET A 30 11.23 -7.46 -1.92
C MET A 30 11.33 -7.22 -0.41
N ASN A 31 10.34 -6.56 0.17
CA ASN A 31 10.30 -6.19 1.57
C ASN A 31 8.84 -6.08 2.07
N PRO A 32 8.33 -7.12 2.74
CA PRO A 32 6.97 -7.10 3.28
C PRO A 32 6.71 -5.93 4.25
N HIS A 33 7.76 -5.46 4.95
CA HIS A 33 7.67 -4.37 5.92
C HIS A 33 7.68 -2.95 5.31
N ASP A 34 7.46 -2.82 4.00
CA ASP A 34 7.44 -1.52 3.33
C ASP A 34 6.07 -0.85 3.45
N ALA A 35 5.87 -0.09 4.53
CA ALA A 35 4.60 0.55 4.84
C ALA A 35 4.11 1.51 3.73
N TRP A 36 5.01 2.14 2.96
CA TRP A 36 4.61 2.99 1.84
C TRP A 36 4.10 2.19 0.65
N ALA A 37 4.67 1.00 0.42
CA ALA A 37 4.13 0.08 -0.58
C ALA A 37 2.78 -0.49 -0.15
N THR A 38 2.60 -0.85 1.12
CA THR A 38 1.29 -1.25 1.66
C THR A 38 0.25 -0.15 1.45
N HIS A 39 0.62 1.10 1.76
CA HIS A 39 -0.23 2.26 1.56
C HIS A 39 -0.63 2.45 0.09
N ALA A 40 0.33 2.44 -0.83
CA ALA A 40 0.05 2.58 -2.26
C ALA A 40 -0.82 1.44 -2.81
N LEU A 41 -0.62 0.21 -2.32
CA LEU A 41 -1.43 -0.95 -2.70
C LEU A 41 -2.88 -0.80 -2.20
N ALA A 42 -3.08 -0.34 -0.96
CA ALA A 42 -4.41 -0.11 -0.40
C ALA A 42 -5.21 0.89 -1.25
N HIS A 43 -4.61 2.03 -1.59
CA HIS A 43 -5.20 3.01 -2.50
C HIS A 43 -5.56 2.43 -3.87
N ALA A 44 -4.66 1.66 -4.47
CA ALA A 44 -4.91 1.09 -5.79
C ALA A 44 -6.09 0.12 -5.78
N ILE A 45 -6.22 -0.69 -4.73
CA ILE A 45 -7.33 -1.64 -4.57
C ILE A 45 -8.66 -0.90 -4.33
N GLU A 46 -8.66 0.18 -3.55
CA GLU A 46 -9.83 1.03 -3.37
C GLU A 46 -10.30 1.64 -4.68
N TYR A 47 -9.37 2.17 -5.49
CA TYR A 47 -9.69 2.75 -6.80
C TYR A 47 -10.29 1.70 -7.76
N ALA A 48 -9.88 0.43 -7.64
CA ALA A 48 -10.44 -0.68 -8.40
C ALA A 48 -11.85 -1.11 -7.92
N GLY A 49 -12.34 -0.57 -6.81
CA GLY A 49 -13.64 -0.94 -6.21
C GLY A 49 -13.60 -2.28 -5.46
N GLU A 50 -12.41 -2.82 -5.18
CA GLU A 50 -12.20 -4.09 -4.47
C GLU A 50 -11.94 -3.87 -2.96
N THR A 51 -12.61 -2.90 -2.33
CA THR A 51 -12.33 -2.47 -0.95
C THR A 51 -12.28 -3.61 0.06
N SER A 52 -13.21 -4.58 0.00
CA SER A 52 -13.20 -5.74 0.92
C SER A 52 -11.89 -6.52 0.88
N LYS A 53 -11.33 -6.71 -0.31
CA LYS A 53 -10.04 -7.39 -0.50
C LYS A 53 -8.88 -6.54 0.03
N GLY A 54 -8.97 -5.22 -0.12
CA GLY A 54 -8.00 -4.28 0.46
C GLY A 54 -7.95 -4.42 1.98
N ILE A 55 -9.12 -4.44 2.63
CA ILE A 55 -9.24 -4.64 4.08
C ILE A 55 -8.66 -6.00 4.51
N ASP A 56 -8.94 -7.07 3.77
CA ASP A 56 -8.43 -8.41 4.11
C ASP A 56 -6.89 -8.46 4.01
N ILE A 57 -6.30 -7.85 2.98
CA ILE A 57 -4.84 -7.74 2.84
C ILE A 57 -4.25 -6.93 4.00
N LEU A 58 -4.86 -5.80 4.37
CA LEU A 58 -4.37 -4.95 5.47
C LEU A 58 -4.44 -5.68 6.83
N LYS A 59 -5.50 -6.48 7.05
CA LYS A 59 -5.63 -7.35 8.23
C LYS A 59 -4.53 -8.40 8.30
N GLU A 60 -4.32 -9.12 7.20
CA GLU A 60 -3.35 -10.22 7.14
C GLU A 60 -1.91 -9.71 7.32
N THR A 61 -1.62 -8.50 6.85
CA THR A 61 -0.28 -7.89 6.88
C THR A 61 -0.09 -6.89 8.02
N TYR A 62 -1.00 -6.79 9.00
CA TYR A 62 -0.99 -5.76 10.04
C TYR A 62 0.36 -5.62 10.76
N GLN A 63 1.01 -6.75 11.07
CA GLN A 63 2.31 -6.72 11.77
C GLN A 63 3.45 -6.18 10.90
N ASP A 64 3.29 -6.18 9.57
CA ASP A 64 4.36 -5.85 8.65
C ASP A 64 4.55 -4.34 8.51
N TRP A 65 3.46 -3.58 8.39
CA TRP A 65 3.49 -2.14 8.09
C TRP A 65 3.31 -1.24 9.32
N THR A 66 2.95 -1.81 10.48
CA THR A 66 2.72 -1.04 11.72
C THR A 66 3.99 -0.49 12.37
N THR A 67 5.17 -0.81 11.83
CA THR A 67 6.47 -0.32 12.30
C THR A 67 6.79 1.10 11.81
N CYS A 68 6.02 1.65 10.87
CA CYS A 68 6.21 2.99 10.34
C CYS A 68 5.18 3.98 10.91
N ASP A 69 5.56 4.69 11.97
CA ASP A 69 4.67 5.63 12.67
C ASP A 69 4.11 6.76 11.79
N LEU A 70 4.83 7.15 10.74
CA LEU A 70 4.45 8.27 9.87
C LEU A 70 3.22 7.96 9.00
N ILE A 71 3.19 6.78 8.37
CA ILE A 71 2.14 6.43 7.40
C ILE A 71 1.10 5.47 7.97
N LYS A 72 1.39 4.81 9.10
CA LYS A 72 0.47 3.91 9.79
C LYS A 72 -0.94 4.49 9.98
N PRO A 73 -1.14 5.72 10.51
CA PRO A 73 -2.49 6.25 10.70
C PRO A 73 -3.28 6.40 9.40
N HIS A 74 -2.58 6.56 8.27
CA HIS A 74 -3.20 6.68 6.96
C HIS A 74 -3.53 5.31 6.36
N ILE A 75 -2.70 4.29 6.61
CA ILE A 75 -3.05 2.91 6.29
C ILE A 75 -4.27 2.46 7.10
N ASP A 76 -4.35 2.84 8.38
CA ASP A 76 -5.51 2.56 9.23
C ASP A 76 -6.81 3.21 8.68
N TRP A 77 -6.73 4.34 7.97
CA TRP A 77 -7.90 4.96 7.33
C TRP A 77 -8.50 4.08 6.22
N HIS A 78 -7.66 3.42 5.42
CA HIS A 78 -8.10 2.49 4.38
C HIS A 78 -8.77 1.20 4.93
N TRP A 79 -8.68 0.98 6.24
CA TRP A 79 -9.37 -0.13 6.91
C TRP A 79 -10.84 0.22 7.22
N ALA A 80 -11.15 1.49 7.52
CA ALA A 80 -12.41 1.96 8.10
C ALA A 80 -13.55 2.15 7.09
#